data_AF-A0A1F4BKX7-F1
#
_entry.id   AF-A0A1F4BKX7-F1
#
_cell.length_a   1.000
_cell.length_b   1.000
_cell.length_c   1.000
_cell.angle_alpha   90.00
_cell.angle_beta   90.00
_cell.angle_gamma   90.00
#
_symmetry.space_group_name_H-M   'P 1'
#
loop_
_entity.id
_entity.type
_entity.pdbx_description
1 polymer ?
#
loop_
_entity_poly.entity_id
_entity_poly.type
_entity_poly.pdbx_seq_one_letter_code
_entity_poly.pdbx_strand_id
1 'polypeptide(L)'
;MISHEVTGAIAHIEAHRQAMEKESNVAAACNEALRKLHELLDRERDALQSRGPDGGHAANIDAVTAEIERVKRLAGAAGKGVMPKPGRSPMRKNVGPGQAHYRPRHKGRRTMGRSGGRG
;
A
#
# COMPACT_ATOMS: atom_id res chain seq x y z
N MET A 1 -13.21 20.86 3.42
CA MET A 1 -12.15 21.41 2.54
C MET A 1 -10.85 21.36 3.31
N ILE A 2 -9.76 20.89 2.71
CA ILE A 2 -8.44 20.85 3.37
C ILE A 2 -7.84 22.26 3.30
N SER A 3 -7.21 22.71 4.38
CA SER A 3 -6.53 24.00 4.41
C SER A 3 -5.28 24.01 3.51
N HIS A 4 -5.01 25.15 2.87
CA HIS A 4 -3.77 25.35 2.10
C HIS A 4 -2.52 25.23 2.97
N GLU A 5 -2.62 25.61 4.24
CA GLU A 5 -1.53 25.50 5.22
C GLU A 5 -1.16 24.03 5.48
N VAL A 6 -2.14 23.16 5.74
CA VAL A 6 -1.89 21.72 5.94
C VAL A 6 -1.38 21.06 4.66
N THR A 7 -1.93 21.45 3.50
CA THR A 7 -1.45 20.96 2.20
C THR A 7 0.00 21.36 1.95
N GLY A 8 0.37 22.61 2.25
CA GLY A 8 1.73 23.12 2.15
C GLY A 8 2.68 22.44 3.14
N ALA A 9 2.24 22.20 4.37
CA ALA A 9 3.02 21.49 5.39
C ALA A 9 3.29 20.04 4.97
N ILE A 10 2.29 19.32 4.45
CA ILE A 10 2.45 17.96 3.91
C ILE A 10 3.47 17.97 2.76
N ALA A 11 3.31 18.86 1.79
CA ALA A 11 4.21 18.96 0.64
C ALA A 11 5.65 19.29 1.06
N HIS A 12 5.82 20.17 2.06
CA HIS A 12 7.13 20.50 2.61
C HIS A 12 7.78 19.30 3.32
N ILE A 13 7.01 18.55 4.12
CA ILE A 13 7.51 17.33 4.77
C ILE A 13 7.91 16.29 3.73
N GLU A 14 7.13 16.12 2.66
CA GLU A 14 7.48 15.20 1.57
C GLU A 14 8.75 15.63 0.84
N ALA A 15 8.88 16.93 0.49
CA ALA A 15 10.08 17.46 -0.15
C ALA A 15 11.33 17.26 0.74
N HIS A 16 11.20 17.52 2.05
CA HIS A 16 12.26 17.28 3.02
C HIS A 16 12.64 15.80 3.10
N ARG A 17 11.66 14.90 3.12
CA ARG A 17 11.89 13.44 3.08
C ARG A 17 12.68 13.04 1.84
N GLN A 18 12.30 13.53 0.66
CA GLN A 18 12.98 13.22 -0.59
C GLN A 18 14.40 13.79 -0.63
N ALA A 19 14.64 14.96 -0.04
CA ALA A 19 15.98 15.52 0.10
C ALA A 19 16.84 14.64 1.04
N MET A 20 16.32 14.32 2.22
CA MET A 20 16.93 13.42 3.20
C MET A 20 17.25 12.03 2.62
N GLU A 21 16.38 11.49 1.76
CA GLU A 21 16.60 10.20 1.10
C GLU A 21 17.84 10.22 0.18
N LYS A 22 18.22 11.38 -0.36
CA LYS A 22 19.44 11.51 -1.17
C LYS A 22 20.71 11.53 -0.32
N GLU A 23 20.61 12.05 0.89
CA GLU A 23 21.74 12.23 1.81
C GLU A 23 21.91 11.06 2.79
N SER A 24 20.83 10.32 3.05
CA SER A 24 20.74 9.26 4.06
C SER A 24 20.02 8.02 3.51
N ASN A 25 19.62 7.09 4.38
CA ASN A 25 18.82 5.95 3.96
C ASN A 25 17.31 6.25 4.02
N VAL A 26 16.56 5.55 3.16
CA VAL A 26 15.10 5.68 3.05
C VAL A 26 14.40 5.51 4.40
N ALA A 27 14.88 4.61 5.26
CA ALA A 27 14.28 4.34 6.56
C ALA A 27 14.40 5.55 7.50
N ALA A 28 15.55 6.20 7.57
CA ALA A 28 15.78 7.40 8.37
C ALA A 28 14.92 8.57 7.86
N ALA A 29 14.89 8.78 6.55
CA ALA A 29 14.05 9.81 5.93
C ALA A 29 12.55 9.57 6.21
N CYS A 30 12.06 8.33 6.09
CA CYS A 30 10.68 7.99 6.42
C CYS A 30 10.36 8.17 7.91
N ASN A 31 11.27 7.79 8.81
CA ASN A 31 11.08 7.95 10.25
C ASN A 31 10.95 9.44 10.63
N GLU A 32 11.79 10.31 10.06
CA GLU A 32 11.69 11.75 10.30
C GLU A 32 10.39 12.33 9.74
N ALA A 33 10.00 11.94 8.52
CA ALA A 33 8.74 12.37 7.92
C ALA A 33 7.53 11.93 8.77
N LEU A 34 7.53 10.69 9.27
CA LEU A 34 6.46 10.19 10.14
C LEU A 34 6.37 10.98 11.44
N ARG A 35 7.51 11.31 12.06
CA ARG A 35 7.53 12.16 13.26
C ARG A 35 6.88 13.51 12.99
N LYS A 36 7.28 14.20 11.93
CA LYS A 36 6.74 15.52 11.55
C LYS A 36 5.24 15.46 11.22
N LEU A 37 4.79 14.40 10.55
CA LEU A 37 3.36 14.20 10.26
C LEU A 37 2.54 13.90 11.51
N HIS A 38 3.07 13.16 12.49
CA HIS A 38 2.41 12.94 13.77
C HIS A 38 2.30 14.26 14.56
N GLU A 39 3.34 15.08 14.59
CA GLU A 39 3.28 16.42 15.20
C GLU A 39 2.22 17.31 14.53
N LEU A 40 2.08 17.25 13.20
CA LEU A 40 1.03 17.97 12.47
C LEU A 40 -0.37 17.43 12.78
N LEU A 41 -0.52 16.11 12.87
CA LEU A 41 -1.77 15.46 13.21
C LEU A 41 -2.25 15.86 14.61
N ASP A 42 -1.35 15.88 15.60
CA ASP A 42 -1.69 16.25 16.97
C ASP A 42 -2.15 17.71 17.04
N ARG A 43 -1.49 18.63 16.33
CA ARG A 43 -1.92 20.03 16.23
C ARG A 43 -3.32 20.19 15.65
N GLU A 44 -3.65 19.46 14.59
CA GLU A 44 -4.99 19.52 13.99
C GLU A 44 -6.06 18.90 14.89
N ARG A 45 -5.70 17.87 15.67
CA ARG A 45 -6.62 17.28 16.68
C ARG A 45 -6.87 18.26 17.83
N ASP A 46 -5.83 18.93 18.31
CA ASP A 46 -5.96 19.96 19.35
C ASP A 46 -6.79 21.14 18.84
N ALA A 47 -6.58 21.55 17.60
CA ALA A 47 -7.37 22.59 16.95
C ALA A 47 -8.84 22.19 16.79
N LEU A 48 -9.11 20.93 16.38
CA LEU A 48 -10.47 20.39 16.29
C LEU A 48 -11.16 20.36 17.66
N GLN A 49 -10.46 19.96 18.71
CA GLN A 49 -11.01 19.94 20.07
C GLN A 49 -11.30 21.36 20.59
N SER A 50 -10.44 22.32 20.27
CA SER A 50 -10.54 23.70 20.76
C SER A 50 -11.57 24.54 20.00
N ARG A 51 -11.70 24.33 18.68
CA ARG A 51 -12.51 25.16 17.78
C ARG A 51 -13.77 24.48 17.27
N GLY A 52 -13.93 23.17 17.54
CA GLY A 52 -15.06 22.38 17.08
C GLY A 52 -14.97 21.94 15.62
N PRO A 53 -15.96 21.17 15.14
CA PRO A 53 -15.93 20.51 13.83
C PRO A 53 -16.07 21.45 12.61
N ASP A 54 -16.50 22.69 12.81
CA ASP A 54 -16.78 23.63 11.71
C ASP A 54 -15.52 24.20 11.02
N GLY A 55 -14.33 24.01 11.60
CA GLY A 55 -13.07 24.58 11.10
C GLY A 55 -12.38 23.81 9.96
N GLY A 56 -12.98 22.74 9.44
CA GLY A 56 -12.34 21.89 8.42
C GLY A 56 -11.17 21.04 8.95
N HIS A 57 -10.88 21.09 10.26
CA HIS A 57 -9.82 20.31 10.92
C HIS A 57 -10.02 18.80 10.75
N ALA A 58 -11.26 18.31 10.69
CA ALA A 58 -11.52 16.90 10.39
C ALA A 58 -10.97 16.48 9.01
N ALA A 59 -11.16 17.31 7.99
CA ALA A 59 -10.63 17.05 6.65
C ALA A 59 -9.09 17.15 6.60
N ASN A 60 -8.50 18.06 7.40
CA ASN A 60 -7.06 18.15 7.55
C ASN A 60 -6.49 16.89 8.21
N ILE A 61 -7.13 16.40 9.29
CA ILE A 61 -6.77 15.15 9.98
C ILE A 61 -6.79 13.97 9.01
N ASP A 62 -7.83 13.86 8.18
CA ASP A 62 -7.93 12.80 7.18
C ASP A 62 -6.79 12.88 6.15
N ALA A 63 -6.45 14.09 5.69
CA ALA A 63 -5.35 14.31 4.75
C ALA A 63 -3.99 13.91 5.34
N VAL A 64 -3.70 14.35 6.57
CA VAL A 64 -2.46 14.01 7.28
C VAL A 64 -2.41 12.51 7.57
N THR A 65 -3.53 11.89 7.93
CA THR A 65 -3.61 10.45 8.18
C THR A 65 -3.32 9.64 6.90
N ALA A 66 -3.89 10.05 5.77
CA ALA A 66 -3.63 9.43 4.47
C ALA A 66 -2.14 9.54 4.06
N GLU A 67 -1.49 10.65 4.41
CA GLU A 67 -0.04 10.84 4.22
C GLU A 67 0.78 9.87 5.10
N ILE A 68 0.45 9.78 6.39
CA ILE A 68 1.10 8.86 7.33
C ILE A 68 1.05 7.43 6.82
N GLU A 69 -0.12 6.97 6.32
CA GLU A 69 -0.24 5.64 5.74
C GLU A 69 0.63 5.46 4.50
N ARG A 70 0.77 6.48 3.66
CA ARG A 70 1.64 6.45 2.48
C ARG A 70 3.10 6.33 2.88
N VAL A 71 3.57 7.13 3.83
CA VAL A 71 4.95 7.08 4.31
C VAL A 71 5.25 5.76 5.01
N LYS A 72 4.31 5.20 5.77
CA LYS A 72 4.43 3.85 6.35
C LYS A 72 4.58 2.77 5.28
N ARG A 73 3.82 2.86 4.18
CA ARG A 73 3.96 1.94 3.03
C ARG A 73 5.34 2.08 2.37
N LEU A 74 5.86 3.30 2.22
CA LEU A 74 7.20 3.55 1.67
C LEU A 74 8.29 2.94 2.56
N ALA A 75 8.22 3.15 3.87
CA ALA A 75 9.14 2.56 4.83
C ALA A 75 9.08 1.02 4.80
N GLY A 76 7.87 0.45 4.72
CA GLY A 76 7.66 -1.00 4.64
C GLY A 76 8.09 -1.62 3.31
N ALA A 77 7.98 -0.89 2.20
CA ALA A 77 8.45 -1.30 0.88
C ALA A 77 9.98 -1.24 0.77
N ALA A 78 10.63 -0.28 1.44
CA ALA A 78 12.09 -0.22 1.52
C ALA A 78 12.69 -1.42 2.27
N GLY A 79 11.98 -1.97 3.26
CA GLY A 79 12.40 -3.17 4.00
C GLY A 79 11.96 -4.50 3.36
N LYS A 80 11.06 -4.48 2.38
CA LYS A 80 10.58 -5.68 1.69
C LYS A 80 10.61 -5.43 0.19
N GLY A 81 11.67 -5.92 -0.47
CA GLY A 81 11.73 -6.02 -1.92
C GLY A 81 10.38 -6.52 -2.46
N VAL A 82 9.77 -5.68 -3.30
CA VAL A 82 8.60 -5.89 -4.16
C VAL A 82 7.80 -7.17 -3.86
N MET A 83 6.76 -7.04 -3.04
CA MET A 83 5.60 -7.93 -3.08
C MET A 83 4.34 -7.04 -3.02
N PRO A 84 3.65 -6.81 -4.14
CA PRO A 84 2.45 -5.98 -4.16
C PRO A 84 1.34 -6.72 -3.40
N LYS A 85 0.91 -6.13 -2.27
CA LYS A 85 -0.34 -6.54 -1.61
C LYS A 85 -1.50 -6.02 -2.45
N PRO A 86 -2.39 -6.88 -2.99
CA PRO A 86 -3.61 -6.39 -3.61
C PRO A 86 -4.49 -5.78 -2.52
N GLY A 87 -4.89 -4.53 -2.76
CA GLY A 87 -5.77 -3.77 -1.89
C GLY A 87 -7.08 -4.53 -1.62
N ARG A 88 -7.44 -4.65 -0.35
CA ARG A 88 -8.78 -5.06 0.05
C ARG A 88 -9.74 -3.89 -0.18
N SER A 89 -10.36 -3.84 -1.36
CA SER A 89 -11.66 -3.21 -1.55
C SER A 89 -12.74 -4.28 -1.45
N PRO A 90 -13.73 -4.19 -0.54
CA PRO A 90 -14.82 -5.15 -0.44
C PRO A 90 -16.07 -4.65 -1.17
N MET A 91 -16.12 -4.72 -2.50
CA MET A 91 -17.35 -4.66 -3.33
C MET A 91 -16.91 -4.74 -4.80
N ARG A 92 -17.37 -5.65 -5.67
CA ARG A 92 -18.71 -6.19 -5.90
C ARG A 92 -18.60 -7.62 -6.43
N LYS A 93 -19.48 -8.49 -5.91
CA LYS A 93 -19.87 -9.74 -6.56
C LYS A 93 -20.47 -9.39 -7.91
N ASN A 94 -20.00 -10.03 -8.98
CA ASN A 94 -20.75 -10.43 -10.19
C ASN A 94 -19.76 -10.84 -11.29
N VAL A 95 -19.30 -12.10 -11.24
CA VAL A 95 -18.74 -12.81 -12.41
C VAL A 95 -19.39 -14.19 -12.42
N GLY A 96 -20.05 -14.50 -13.54
CA GLY A 96 -21.07 -15.54 -13.68
C GLY A 96 -20.60 -16.98 -13.52
N PRO A 97 -21.54 -17.95 -13.52
CA PRO A 97 -21.23 -19.36 -13.39
C PRO A 97 -20.87 -19.92 -14.76
N GLY A 98 -19.62 -20.34 -14.96
CA GLY A 98 -19.26 -20.94 -16.24
C GLY A 98 -17.84 -21.49 -16.32
N GLN A 99 -17.76 -22.81 -16.19
CA GLN A 99 -16.71 -23.70 -16.69
C GLN A 99 -15.47 -23.93 -15.81
N ALA A 100 -15.52 -25.10 -15.20
CA ALA A 100 -14.45 -25.83 -14.54
C ALA A 100 -13.24 -26.06 -15.47
N HIS A 101 -12.05 -25.85 -14.90
CA HIS A 101 -10.78 -26.23 -15.53
C HIS A 101 -10.62 -27.76 -15.52
N TYR A 102 -10.81 -28.41 -16.67
CA TYR A 102 -10.31 -29.77 -16.89
C TYR A 102 -9.02 -29.70 -17.72
N ARG A 103 -7.87 -29.99 -17.10
CA ARG A 103 -6.58 -30.12 -17.78
C ARG A 103 -6.47 -31.53 -18.40
N PRO A 104 -6.17 -31.69 -19.70
CA PRO A 104 -5.90 -32.99 -20.29
C PRO A 104 -4.52 -33.48 -19.84
N ARG A 105 -4.45 -34.63 -19.16
CA ARG A 105 -3.19 -35.32 -18.86
C ARG A 105 -2.65 -35.95 -20.15
N HIS A 106 -1.54 -35.42 -20.66
CA HIS A 106 -0.73 -36.06 -21.70
C HIS A 106 -0.22 -37.42 -21.19
N LYS A 107 -0.68 -38.53 -21.80
CA LYS A 107 -0.06 -39.86 -21.65
C LYS A 107 0.64 -40.19 -22.96
N GLY A 108 1.96 -40.03 -22.95
CA GLY A 108 2.82 -40.26 -24.10
C GLY A 108 2.83 -41.73 -24.55
N ARG A 109 2.71 -41.90 -25.87
CA ARG A 109 3.60 -42.66 -26.77
C ARG A 109 3.78 -44.18 -26.55
N ARG A 110 2.97 -44.92 -27.33
CA ARG A 110 3.24 -46.17 -28.10
C ARG A 110 4.67 -46.73 -28.11
N THR A 111 4.81 -48.06 -28.03
CA THR A 111 5.33 -48.94 -29.12
C THR A 111 4.87 -50.41 -28.96
N MET A 112 4.56 -51.05 -30.09
CA MET A 112 4.17 -52.47 -30.25
C MET A 112 5.39 -53.41 -30.28
N GLY A 113 5.20 -54.69 -29.94
CA GLY A 113 6.06 -55.81 -30.35
C GLY A 113 6.08 -56.95 -29.33
N ARG A 114 5.33 -58.04 -29.50
CA ARG A 114 5.65 -59.28 -30.27
C ARG A 114 6.36 -60.37 -29.42
N SER A 115 5.64 -61.49 -29.26
CA SER A 115 6.09 -62.91 -29.32
C SER A 115 6.89 -63.61 -28.20
N GLY A 116 6.36 -64.77 -27.79
CA GLY A 116 7.06 -66.00 -27.33
C GLY A 116 7.43 -66.02 -25.84
N GLY A 117 7.18 -67.04 -25.02
CA GLY A 117 6.92 -68.46 -25.25
C GLY A 117 7.81 -69.28 -24.29
N ARG A 118 7.18 -70.19 -23.53
CA ARG A 118 7.74 -71.35 -22.79
C ARG A 118 8.91 -71.15 -21.80
N GLY A 119 8.68 -71.65 -20.59
CA GLY A 119 9.66 -71.96 -19.55
C GLY A 119 8.91 -72.47 -18.33
#